data_AF-A0AAD3D1L0-F1
#
_entry.id   AF-A0AAD3D1L0-F1
#
_cell.length_a   1.000
_cell.length_b   1.000
_cell.length_c   1.000
_cell.angle_alpha   90.00
_cell.angle_beta   90.00
_cell.angle_gamma   90.00
#
_symmetry.space_group_name_H-M   'P 1'
#
loop_
_entity.id
_entity.type
_entity.pdbx_description
1 polymer ?
#
loop_
_entity_poly.entity_id
_entity_poly.type
_entity_poly.pdbx_seq_one_letter_code
_entity_poly.pdbx_strand_id
1 'polypeptide(L)'
;MSAELNSTELYALGSGIGVCCNSAAEAFTTKSALKQSPADKKPEIDSLQSCVASVAKTANSACSGEYDLMKSCLESNKRSWAQCQELKRGLDLCLVKNKAGELAN
;
A
#
# COMPACT_ATOMS: atom_id res chain seq x y z
N MET A 1 12.00 -12.03 -3.55
CA MET A 1 11.06 -12.39 -2.48
C MET A 1 10.10 -11.23 -2.33
N SER A 2 8.86 -11.38 -2.81
CA SER A 2 7.80 -10.40 -2.56
C SER A 2 7.41 -10.57 -1.09
N ALA A 3 7.69 -9.58 -0.25
CA ALA A 3 7.28 -9.63 1.14
C ALA A 3 5.74 -9.61 1.18
N GLU A 4 5.13 -10.71 1.59
CA GLU A 4 3.69 -10.77 1.81
C GLU A 4 3.35 -9.87 3.00
N LEU A 5 2.62 -8.78 2.75
CA LEU A 5 2.18 -7.86 3.78
C LEU A 5 1.14 -8.56 4.67
N ASN A 6 1.32 -8.50 5.99
CA ASN A 6 0.30 -8.97 6.91
C ASN A 6 -0.88 -7.99 6.99
N SER A 7 -1.95 -8.37 7.70
CA SER A 7 -3.17 -7.55 7.79
C SER A 7 -2.95 -6.16 8.41
N THR A 8 -2.04 -6.03 9.37
CA THR A 8 -1.65 -4.74 9.98
C THR A 8 -0.93 -3.86 8.98
N GLU A 9 0.02 -4.44 8.24
CA GLU A 9 0.80 -3.73 7.22
C GLU A 9 -0.06 -3.27 6.05
N LEU A 10 -0.97 -4.14 5.58
CA LEU A 10 -1.95 -3.80 4.55
C LEU A 10 -2.85 -2.65 5.00
N TYR A 11 -3.27 -2.63 6.26
CA TYR A 11 -4.07 -1.51 6.76
C TYR A 11 -3.27 -0.22 6.90
N ALA A 12 -2.04 -0.30 7.41
CA ALA A 12 -1.14 0.84 7.53
C ALA A 12 -0.93 1.51 6.17
N LEU A 13 -0.56 0.71 5.16
CA LEU A 13 -0.21 1.18 3.82
C LEU A 13 -1.40 1.37 2.89
N GLY A 14 -2.61 0.93 3.23
CA GLY A 14 -3.72 0.82 2.27
C GLY A 14 -4.10 2.12 1.55
N SER A 15 -4.03 3.28 2.22
CA SER A 15 -4.29 4.58 1.60
C SER A 15 -3.11 5.01 0.72
N GLY A 16 -1.88 4.90 1.25
CA GLY A 16 -0.65 5.15 0.50
C GLY A 16 -0.55 4.30 -0.76
N ILE A 17 -0.93 3.01 -0.72
CA ILE A 17 -1.02 2.13 -1.89
C ILE A 17 -2.03 2.69 -2.90
N GLY A 18 -3.22 3.11 -2.46
CA GLY A 18 -4.22 3.69 -3.36
C GLY A 18 -3.71 4.92 -4.11
N VAL A 19 -2.92 5.77 -3.45
CA VAL A 19 -2.34 6.98 -4.07
C VAL A 19 -1.11 6.64 -4.93
N CYS A 20 -0.23 5.78 -4.44
CA CYS A 20 1.06 5.48 -5.07
C CYS A 20 0.97 4.39 -6.16
N CYS A 21 -0.12 3.64 -6.22
CA CYS A 21 -0.37 2.55 -7.18
C CYS A 21 -1.70 2.75 -7.94
N ASN A 22 -2.10 4.01 -8.15
CA ASN A 22 -3.43 4.33 -8.67
C ASN A 22 -3.69 3.70 -10.04
N SER A 23 -2.71 3.73 -10.95
CA SER A 23 -2.92 3.22 -12.31
C SER A 23 -2.98 1.69 -12.37
N ALA A 24 -2.12 0.98 -11.62
CA ALA A 24 -2.20 -0.47 -11.52
C ALA A 24 -3.48 -0.93 -10.80
N ALA A 25 -3.94 -0.19 -9.78
CA ALA A 25 -5.19 -0.46 -9.11
C ALA A 25 -6.40 -0.25 -10.03
N GLU A 26 -6.40 0.82 -10.83
CA GLU A 26 -7.45 1.11 -11.82
C GLU A 26 -7.51 0.03 -12.92
N ALA A 27 -6.36 -0.40 -13.44
CA ALA A 27 -6.28 -1.47 -14.42
C ALA A 27 -6.85 -2.79 -13.87
N PHE A 28 -6.45 -3.18 -12.66
CA PHE A 28 -6.94 -4.39 -12.00
C PHE A 28 -8.45 -4.32 -11.70
N THR A 29 -8.93 -3.19 -11.19
CA THR A 29 -10.36 -3.00 -10.86
C THR A 29 -11.23 -2.99 -12.11
N THR A 30 -10.77 -2.35 -13.20
CA THR A 30 -11.46 -2.37 -14.50
C THR A 30 -11.62 -3.79 -15.03
N LYS A 31 -10.53 -4.57 -15.05
CA LYS A 31 -10.54 -5.96 -15.52
C LYS A 31 -11.38 -6.87 -14.63
N SER A 32 -11.36 -6.61 -13.31
CA SER A 32 -12.20 -7.31 -12.35
C SER A 32 -13.69 -6.96 -12.50
N ALA A 33 -14.03 -5.71 -12.83
CA ALA A 33 -15.40 -5.30 -13.14
C ALA A 33 -15.94 -5.97 -14.41
N LEU A 34 -15.06 -6.22 -15.39
CA LEU A 34 -15.36 -7.00 -16.59
C LEU A 34 -15.47 -8.52 -16.34
N LYS A 35 -15.34 -8.97 -15.07
CA LYS A 35 -15.36 -10.38 -14.66
C LYS A 35 -14.38 -11.25 -15.44
N GLN A 36 -13.25 -10.68 -15.87
CA GLN A 36 -12.22 -11.45 -16.54
C GLN A 36 -11.63 -12.50 -15.60
N SER A 37 -11.23 -13.64 -16.17
CA SER A 37 -10.68 -14.73 -15.38
C SER A 37 -9.36 -14.31 -14.72
N PRO A 38 -8.98 -14.88 -13.57
CA PRO A 38 -7.70 -14.59 -12.92
C PRO A 38 -6.48 -14.81 -13.83
N ALA A 39 -6.56 -15.72 -14.80
CA ALA A 39 -5.49 -15.96 -15.76
C ALA A 39 -5.34 -14.79 -16.75
N ASP A 40 -6.46 -14.23 -17.21
CA ASP A 40 -6.46 -13.14 -18.20
C ASP A 40 -6.04 -11.80 -17.59
N LYS A 41 -6.27 -11.61 -16.29
CA LYS A 41 -5.84 -10.41 -15.55
C LYS A 41 -4.52 -10.57 -14.80
N LYS A 42 -3.78 -11.65 -15.07
CA LYS A 42 -2.46 -11.90 -14.49
C LYS A 42 -1.50 -10.70 -14.64
N PRO A 43 -1.36 -10.05 -15.81
CA PRO A 43 -0.45 -8.91 -15.92
C PRO A 43 -0.86 -7.73 -15.04
N GLU A 44 -2.16 -7.46 -14.86
CA GLU A 44 -2.63 -6.42 -13.94
C GLU A 44 -2.42 -6.79 -12.47
N ILE A 45 -2.58 -8.08 -12.11
CA ILE A 45 -2.24 -8.59 -10.77
C ILE A 45 -0.74 -8.40 -10.49
N ASP A 46 0.11 -8.84 -11.42
CA ASP A 46 1.56 -8.79 -11.27
C ASP A 46 2.05 -7.32 -11.20
N SER A 47 1.44 -6.42 -11.98
CA SER A 47 1.70 -4.97 -11.95
C SER A 47 1.32 -4.37 -10.59
N LEU A 48 0.12 -4.63 -10.11
CA LEU A 48 -0.34 -4.14 -8.81
C LEU A 48 0.53 -4.68 -7.67
N GLN A 49 0.87 -5.97 -7.68
CA GLN A 49 1.77 -6.57 -6.69
C GLN A 49 3.15 -5.94 -6.70
N SER A 50 3.69 -5.66 -7.90
CA SER A 50 4.99 -5.00 -8.04
C SER A 50 4.96 -3.58 -7.48
N CYS A 51 3.90 -2.82 -7.73
CA CYS A 51 3.75 -1.49 -7.16
C CYS A 51 3.61 -1.53 -5.63
N VAL A 52 2.76 -2.41 -5.10
CA VAL A 52 2.59 -2.60 -3.65
C VAL A 52 3.91 -2.96 -2.98
N ALA A 53 4.72 -3.83 -3.60
CA ALA A 53 6.05 -4.19 -3.11
C ALA A 53 7.00 -2.99 -3.10
N SER A 54 6.95 -2.12 -4.11
CA SER A 54 7.73 -0.87 -4.16
C SER A 54 7.31 0.09 -3.03
N VAL A 55 6.01 0.24 -2.79
CA VAL A 55 5.48 1.04 -1.68
C VAL A 55 5.96 0.50 -0.33
N ALA A 56 5.82 -0.81 -0.10
CA ALA A 56 6.29 -1.45 1.12
C ALA A 56 7.80 -1.31 1.32
N LYS A 57 8.60 -1.42 0.25
CA LYS A 57 10.04 -1.18 0.30
C LYS A 57 10.34 0.26 0.73
N THR A 58 9.63 1.24 0.17
CA THR A 58 9.81 2.66 0.52
C THR A 58 9.39 2.92 1.96
N ALA A 59 8.27 2.32 2.41
CA ALA A 59 7.81 2.39 3.79
C ALA A 59 8.88 1.89 4.78
N ASN A 60 9.51 0.75 4.49
CA ASN A 60 10.51 0.15 5.37
C ASN A 60 11.89 0.84 5.32
N SER A 61 12.21 1.60 4.27
CA SER A 61 13.55 2.18 4.09
C SER A 61 13.58 3.69 4.31
N ALA A 62 12.69 4.43 3.66
CA ALA A 62 12.69 5.89 3.67
C ALA A 62 11.66 6.50 4.65
N CYS A 63 10.63 5.74 5.01
CA CYS A 63 9.54 6.17 5.91
C CYS A 63 9.41 5.27 7.14
N SER A 64 10.51 4.65 7.56
CA SER A 64 10.50 3.63 8.62
C SER A 64 9.98 4.18 9.95
N GLY A 65 10.32 5.44 10.29
CA GLY A 65 9.85 6.08 11.51
C GLY A 65 8.33 6.22 11.57
N GLU A 66 7.72 6.79 10.53
CA GLU A 66 6.27 6.92 10.41
C GLU A 66 5.59 5.53 10.33
N TYR A 67 6.22 4.60 9.63
CA TYR A 67 5.69 3.25 9.46
C TYR A 67 5.68 2.46 10.77
N ASP A 68 6.74 2.55 11.57
CA ASP A 68 6.83 1.91 12.87
C ASP A 68 5.84 2.52 13.87
N LEU A 69 5.73 3.86 13.92
CA LEU A 69 4.72 4.53 14.75
C LEU A 69 3.29 4.09 14.39
N MET A 70 3.00 3.98 13.10
CA MET A 70 1.70 3.50 12.63
C MET A 70 1.44 2.05 13.06
N LYS A 71 2.40 1.14 12.88
CA LYS A 71 2.28 -0.26 13.33
C LYS A 71 2.05 -0.34 14.84
N SER A 72 2.85 0.36 15.63
CA SER A 72 2.69 0.40 17.09
C SER A 72 1.32 0.93 17.52
N CYS A 73 0.78 1.94 16.82
CA CYS A 73 -0.56 2.44 17.09
C CYS A 73 -1.64 1.39 16.79
N LEU A 74 -1.53 0.66 15.66
CA LEU A 74 -2.49 -0.38 15.27
C LEU A 74 -2.47 -1.58 16.21
N GLU A 75 -1.28 -1.94 16.72
CA GLU A 75 -1.10 -3.01 17.70
C GLU A 75 -1.65 -2.64 19.08
N SER A 76 -1.48 -1.39 19.49
CA SER A 76 -1.97 -0.87 20.77
C SER A 76 -3.49 -0.67 20.78
N ASN A 77 -4.08 -0.34 19.63
CA ASN A 77 -5.50 -0.01 19.48
C ASN A 77 -6.25 -1.05 18.63
N LYS A 78 -6.18 -2.33 19.03
CA LYS A 78 -6.88 -3.41 18.32
C LYS A 78 -8.38 -3.08 18.22
N ARG A 79 -8.87 -2.91 16.98
CA ARG A 79 -10.26 -2.53 16.60
C ARG A 79 -10.62 -1.03 16.68
N SER A 80 -9.71 -0.15 17.06
CA SER A 80 -9.92 1.30 17.08
C SER A 80 -8.91 2.04 16.20
N TRP A 81 -8.71 1.52 14.98
CA TRP A 81 -7.69 2.01 14.06
C TRP A 81 -7.92 3.44 13.55
N ALA A 82 -9.14 3.97 13.73
CA ALA A 82 -9.46 5.37 13.47
C ALA A 82 -8.60 6.34 14.32
N GLN A 83 -8.17 5.92 15.51
CA GLN A 83 -7.31 6.74 16.37
C GLN A 83 -5.89 6.91 15.80
N CYS A 84 -5.50 6.07 14.85
CA CYS A 84 -4.20 6.14 14.16
C CYS A 84 -4.26 6.97 12.87
N GLN A 85 -5.36 7.70 12.60
CA GLN A 85 -5.53 8.45 11.34
C GLN A 85 -4.45 9.50 11.09
N GLU A 86 -4.01 10.22 12.12
CA GLU A 86 -2.95 11.24 11.96
C GLU A 86 -1.61 10.59 11.60
N LEU A 87 -1.27 9.45 12.22
CA LEU A 87 -0.07 8.67 11.89
C LEU A 87 -0.14 8.11 10.47
N LYS A 88 -1.33 7.64 10.07
CA LYS A 88 -1.61 7.18 8.72
C LYS A 88 -1.36 8.28 7.69
N ARG A 89 -1.86 9.49 7.96
CA ARG A 89 -1.65 10.65 7.09
C ARG A 89 -0.16 11.02 7.00
N GLY A 90 0.57 10.96 8.12
CA GLY A 90 2.02 11.17 8.14
C GLY A 90 2.77 10.17 7.27
N LEU A 91 2.44 8.89 7.39
CA LEU A 91 3.00 7.82 6.56
C LEU A 91 2.69 8.03 5.07
N ASP A 92 1.44 8.31 4.72
CA ASP A 92 1.04 8.57 3.33
C ASP A 92 1.80 9.75 2.71
N LEU A 93 1.95 10.85 3.47
CA LEU A 93 2.74 12.00 3.03
C LEU A 93 4.21 11.63 2.81
N CYS A 94 4.79 10.82 3.68
CA CYS A 94 6.16 10.36 3.52
C CYS A 94 6.32 9.50 2.25
N LEU A 95 5.39 8.58 2.00
CA LEU A 95 5.40 7.73 0.80
C LEU A 95 5.32 8.56 -0.48
N VAL A 96 4.43 9.56 -0.53
CA VAL A 96 4.30 10.46 -1.68
C VAL A 96 5.56 11.31 -1.87
N LYS A 97 6.12 11.88 -0.78
CA LYS A 97 7.35 12.69 -0.85
C LYS A 97 8.54 11.89 -1.36
N ASN A 98 8.63 10.62 -0.97
CA ASN A 98 9.67 9.70 -1.43
C ASN A 98 9.34 9.03 -2.76
N LYS A 99 8.27 9.48 -3.44
CA LYS A 99 7.88 8.97 -4.75
C LYS A 99 7.70 7.45 -4.77
N ALA A 100 7.02 6.90 -3.78
CA ALA A 100 6.79 5.46 -3.67
C ALA A 100 5.95 4.92 -4.85
N GLY A 101 6.09 3.62 -5.16
CA GLY A 101 5.25 2.96 -6.16
C GLY A 101 5.47 3.50 -7.58
N GLU A 102 4.37 3.85 -8.25
CA GLU A 102 4.34 4.43 -9.59
C GLU A 102 4.85 5.88 -9.64
N LEU A 103 4.91 6.56 -8.49
CA LEU A 103 5.38 7.95 -8.41
C LEU A 103 6.90 8.07 -8.60
N ALA A 104 7.63 6.94 -8.53
CA ALA A 104 9.07 6.86 -8.76
C ALA A 104 9.46 7.10 -10.22
N ASN A 105 8.49 7.05 -11.15
CA ASN A 105 8.67 7.23 -12.58
C ASN A 105 8.79 8.70 -12.98
#